data_AF-A0A147BQM4-F1
#
_entry.id   AF-A0A147BQM4-F1
#
_cell.length_a   1.000
_cell.length_b   1.000
_cell.length_c   1.000
_cell.angle_alpha   90.00
_cell.angle_beta   90.00
_cell.angle_gamma   90.00
#
_symmetry.space_group_name_H-M   'P 1'
#
loop_
_entity.id
_entity.type
_entity.pdbx_description
1 polymer ?
#
loop_
_entity_poly.entity_id
_entity_poly.type
_entity_poly.pdbx_seq_one_letter_code
_entity_poly.pdbx_strand_id
1 'polypeptide(L)'
;KDITVEGLQRIDVSNLPWQDNKFLHPESPGDLLLTYDVEDLEAGGDVNKNAVTVSQAEYTSLRHRLFQAEEAIEKMRETGKIFLQEGAASAASGATFPTVGSLCADKGSPYFESYAHHGIHQEMLQDAPRTEAYRKALEANAETSVKGRVVLDVGCGTAILAMFAARCGASRVIGVDQSDIVFQAMDIVRENELHGTVTLLKGRLEDIDLPVERVDVIVSQWMGYFLLFEGMLDTVLHARDHHLKPGGTLLPSRCDLFLVPLCDKALHQRHIGFWGDVYGFKMSCLKKEVAREAHIMLVGPESVCSVQPALVKSLDLNTCNVADTNFTSDFEFEVAPMADEITAFAGYFDSAFELPVPVVLSTSPQVDPTHWKQTVFLLEQPIAVKPGEKITGKLDCRRDARRQRELLVAITLRDQTYQYCLS
;
A
#
# COMPACT_ATOMS: atom_id res chain seq x y z
N LYS A 1 -2.17 15.64 -59.03
CA LYS A 1 -1.44 15.34 -60.29
C LYS A 1 -0.66 14.07 -60.01
N ASP A 2 -1.04 12.96 -60.63
CA ASP A 2 -0.47 11.66 -60.32
C ASP A 2 0.98 11.58 -60.81
N ILE A 3 1.87 11.20 -59.90
CA ILE A 3 3.31 11.04 -60.18
C ILE A 3 3.48 9.68 -60.85
N THR A 4 3.82 9.66 -62.14
CA THR A 4 4.10 8.43 -62.89
C THR A 4 5.59 8.08 -62.84
N VAL A 5 5.92 6.79 -62.98
CA VAL A 5 7.30 6.27 -62.96
C VAL A 5 8.17 6.91 -64.05
N GLU A 6 7.59 7.19 -65.22
CA GLU A 6 8.27 7.89 -66.31
C GLU A 6 8.53 9.38 -66.01
N GLY A 7 7.70 9.99 -65.15
CA GLY A 7 7.89 11.35 -64.66
C GLY A 7 9.06 11.48 -63.68
N LEU A 8 9.29 10.45 -62.85
CA LEU A 8 10.42 10.39 -61.90
C LEU A 8 11.78 10.26 -62.61
N GLN A 9 11.84 9.59 -63.77
CA GLN A 9 13.07 9.42 -64.55
C GLN A 9 13.52 10.69 -65.30
N ARG A 10 12.67 11.72 -65.38
CA ARG A 10 12.99 13.01 -66.02
C ARG A 10 13.35 14.10 -65.01
N ILE A 11 13.42 13.77 -63.72
CA ILE A 11 13.82 14.73 -62.69
C ILE A 11 15.32 14.99 -62.83
N ASP A 12 15.65 16.25 -63.10
CA ASP A 12 17.03 16.73 -63.07
C ASP A 12 17.54 16.70 -61.62
N VAL A 13 18.35 15.69 -61.30
CA VAL A 13 18.95 15.49 -59.99
C VAL A 13 19.96 16.58 -59.61
N SER A 14 20.33 17.47 -60.54
CA SER A 14 21.19 18.60 -60.22
C SER A 14 20.47 19.77 -59.56
N ASN A 15 19.12 19.79 -59.59
CA ASN A 15 18.32 20.87 -59.01
C ASN A 15 17.03 20.32 -58.40
N LEU A 16 17.20 19.63 -57.27
CA LEU A 16 16.11 18.94 -56.60
C LEU A 16 15.25 19.95 -55.82
N PRO A 17 13.91 19.83 -55.83
CA PRO A 17 13.03 20.79 -55.17
C PRO A 17 13.33 20.99 -53.68
N TRP A 18 13.78 19.94 -52.99
CA TRP A 18 14.13 19.98 -51.56
C TRP A 18 15.50 20.61 -51.25
N GLN A 19 16.26 21.04 -52.27
CA GLN A 19 17.44 21.91 -52.08
C GLN A 19 17.06 23.38 -51.93
N ASP A 20 15.81 23.74 -52.18
CA ASP A 20 15.28 25.09 -51.95
C ASP A 20 14.72 25.19 -50.52
N ASN A 21 15.35 26.05 -49.71
CA ASN A 21 15.01 26.25 -48.29
C ASN A 21 13.55 26.60 -48.04
N LYS A 22 12.80 27.10 -49.04
CA LYS A 22 11.37 27.41 -48.88
C LYS A 22 10.50 26.17 -48.57
N PHE A 23 11.01 24.96 -48.80
CA PHE A 23 10.31 23.70 -48.49
C PHE A 23 10.83 23.01 -47.23
N LEU A 24 11.83 23.59 -46.54
CA LEU A 24 12.43 23.07 -45.29
C LEU A 24 11.93 23.86 -44.07
N HIS A 25 10.66 24.26 -44.08
CA HIS A 25 10.02 24.90 -42.94
C HIS A 25 8.86 24.04 -42.44
N PRO A 26 8.82 23.66 -41.15
CA PRO A 26 7.72 22.90 -40.60
C PRO A 26 6.42 23.72 -40.68
N GLU A 27 5.35 23.10 -41.16
CA GLU A 27 4.03 23.75 -41.28
C GLU A 27 3.46 24.13 -39.91
N SER A 28 3.86 23.42 -38.86
CA SER A 28 3.56 23.73 -37.46
C SER A 28 4.84 24.17 -36.73
N PRO A 29 4.94 25.44 -36.26
CA PRO A 29 6.10 25.95 -35.55
C PRO A 29 6.44 25.25 -34.22
N GLY A 30 5.59 24.33 -33.76
CA GLY A 30 5.73 23.59 -32.49
C GLY A 30 5.99 22.09 -32.65
N ASP A 31 6.25 21.61 -33.86
CA ASP A 31 6.59 20.19 -34.08
C ASP A 31 8.04 19.91 -33.65
N LEU A 32 8.17 19.50 -32.38
CA LEU A 32 9.46 19.20 -31.76
C LEU A 32 10.23 18.08 -32.49
N LEU A 33 9.58 17.23 -33.29
CA LEU A 33 10.27 16.16 -34.02
C LEU A 33 10.97 16.67 -35.28
N LEU A 34 10.52 17.79 -35.85
CA LEU A 34 11.08 18.38 -37.09
C LEU A 34 12.05 19.54 -36.83
N THR A 35 12.21 19.96 -35.57
CA THR A 35 13.17 20.99 -35.15
C THR A 35 14.47 20.39 -34.60
N TYR A 36 14.59 19.06 -34.58
CA TYR A 36 15.80 18.37 -34.12
C TYR A 36 16.73 18.12 -35.30
N ASP A 37 17.91 18.72 -35.27
CA ASP A 37 18.99 18.37 -36.18
C ASP A 37 19.73 17.14 -35.62
N VAL A 38 19.73 16.04 -36.36
CA VAL A 38 20.42 14.81 -35.95
C VAL A 38 21.94 14.97 -36.04
N GLU A 39 22.44 15.89 -36.87
CA GLU A 39 23.88 16.14 -37.02
C GLU A 39 24.47 16.88 -35.80
N ASP A 40 23.64 17.60 -35.04
CA ASP A 40 24.02 18.23 -33.76
C ASP A 40 24.31 17.19 -32.66
N LEU A 41 23.88 15.93 -32.81
CA LEU A 41 24.18 14.85 -31.85
C LEU A 41 25.56 14.22 -32.06
N GLU A 42 26.14 14.33 -33.26
CA GLU A 42 27.44 13.73 -33.60
C GLU A 42 28.62 14.68 -33.37
N ALA A 43 28.38 15.99 -33.33
CA ALA A 43 29.38 16.97 -32.97
C ALA A 43 29.59 16.99 -31.44
N GLY A 44 30.58 16.22 -30.96
CA GLY A 44 31.09 16.33 -29.60
C GLY A 44 31.45 17.78 -29.26
N GLY A 45 30.54 18.45 -28.55
CA GLY A 45 30.56 19.89 -28.31
C GLY A 45 30.23 20.22 -26.86
N ASP A 46 31.04 21.13 -26.31
CA ASP A 46 31.14 21.61 -24.93
C ASP A 46 29.83 21.76 -24.15
N VAL A 47 29.86 21.32 -22.89
CA VAL A 47 28.79 21.48 -21.89
C VAL A 47 28.70 22.96 -21.48
N ASN A 48 28.08 23.80 -22.30
CA ASN A 48 27.38 25.02 -21.85
C ASN A 48 26.76 25.80 -23.02
N LYS A 49 25.47 25.56 -23.28
CA LYS A 49 24.48 26.58 -23.67
C LYS A 49 23.12 25.89 -23.83
N ASN A 50 22.13 26.36 -23.06
CA ASN A 50 20.75 25.86 -22.89
C ASN A 50 20.52 24.91 -21.70
N ALA A 51 21.08 25.26 -20.53
CA ALA A 51 20.55 24.79 -19.27
C ALA A 51 19.13 25.36 -19.07
N VAL A 52 18.11 24.52 -19.19
CA VAL A 52 16.79 24.83 -18.61
C VAL A 52 17.00 24.84 -17.10
N THR A 53 17.00 26.04 -16.50
CA THR A 53 17.02 26.18 -15.04
C THR A 53 15.68 25.74 -14.48
N VAL A 54 15.53 24.44 -14.27
CA VAL A 54 14.44 23.87 -13.48
C VAL A 54 14.71 24.24 -12.02
N SER A 55 13.70 24.71 -11.29
CA SER A 55 13.89 25.02 -9.86
C SER A 55 14.37 23.75 -9.13
N GLN A 56 15.20 23.90 -8.08
CA GLN A 56 15.65 22.76 -7.27
C GLN A 56 14.47 21.88 -6.81
N ALA A 57 13.32 22.51 -6.53
CA ALA A 57 12.07 21.85 -6.17
C ALA A 57 11.47 21.01 -7.32
N GLU A 58 11.40 21.56 -8.53
CA GLU A 58 10.90 20.83 -9.70
C GLU A 58 11.86 19.73 -10.14
N TYR A 59 13.18 19.92 -10.04
CA TYR A 59 14.16 18.87 -10.34
C TYR A 59 14.02 17.69 -9.37
N THR A 60 13.80 17.99 -8.08
CA THR A 60 13.54 16.98 -7.05
C THR A 60 12.22 16.26 -7.31
N SER A 61 11.17 17.00 -7.68
CA SER A 61 9.86 16.43 -8.05
C SER A 61 9.95 15.53 -9.29
N LEU A 62 10.72 15.94 -10.31
CA LEU A 62 10.89 15.16 -11.53
C LEU A 62 11.70 13.89 -11.29
N ARG A 63 12.76 13.96 -10.47
CA ARG A 63 13.49 12.76 -10.02
C ARG A 63 12.62 11.81 -9.22
N HIS A 64 11.76 12.35 -8.35
CA HIS A 64 10.84 11.54 -7.57
C HIS A 64 9.84 10.79 -8.47
N ARG A 65 9.27 11.49 -9.46
CA ARG A 65 8.39 10.87 -10.47
C ARG A 65 9.10 9.82 -11.32
N LEU A 66 10.35 10.08 -11.72
CA LEU A 66 11.15 9.14 -12.49
C LEU A 66 11.39 7.86 -11.69
N PHE A 67 11.79 8.02 -10.42
CA PHE A 67 12.00 6.90 -9.50
C PHE A 67 10.71 6.07 -9.29
N GLN A 68 9.57 6.73 -9.09
CA GLN A 68 8.27 6.04 -8.96
C GLN A 68 7.88 5.30 -10.25
N ALA A 69 8.17 5.87 -11.42
CA ALA A 69 7.92 5.22 -12.70
C ALA A 69 8.84 4.01 -12.92
N GLU A 70 10.12 4.11 -12.56
CA GLU A 70 11.08 2.99 -12.62
C GLU A 70 10.65 1.85 -11.70
N GLU A 71 10.20 2.15 -10.47
CA GLU A 71 9.67 1.16 -9.54
C GLU A 71 8.39 0.49 -10.07
N ALA A 72 7.49 1.27 -10.66
CA ALA A 72 6.27 0.74 -11.29
C ALA A 72 6.60 -0.18 -12.48
N ILE A 73 7.60 0.15 -13.28
CA ILE A 73 8.06 -0.67 -14.41
C ILE A 73 8.66 -1.99 -13.91
N GLU A 74 9.45 -1.98 -12.85
CA GLU A 74 10.02 -3.22 -12.30
C GLU A 74 8.93 -4.10 -11.67
N LYS A 75 8.00 -3.52 -10.90
CA LYS A 75 6.81 -4.24 -10.40
C LYS A 75 5.99 -4.86 -11.53
N MET A 76 5.76 -4.14 -12.64
CA MET A 76 5.07 -4.69 -13.81
C MET A 76 5.86 -5.83 -14.48
N ARG A 77 7.19 -5.74 -14.51
CA ARG A 77 8.08 -6.75 -15.08
C ARG A 77 8.10 -8.03 -14.24
N GLU A 78 8.08 -7.91 -12.91
CA GLU A 78 7.96 -9.03 -11.98
C GLU A 78 6.58 -9.68 -12.06
N THR A 79 5.51 -8.88 -12.04
CA THR A 79 4.13 -9.35 -12.19
C THR A 79 3.93 -10.08 -13.52
N GLY A 80 4.51 -9.56 -14.62
CA GLY A 80 4.48 -10.20 -15.93
C GLY A 80 5.22 -11.53 -16.00
N LYS A 81 6.33 -11.69 -15.26
CA LYS A 81 7.07 -12.97 -15.18
C LYS A 81 6.29 -14.03 -14.42
N ILE A 82 5.61 -13.65 -13.34
CA ILE A 82 4.75 -14.54 -12.55
C ILE A 82 3.58 -15.05 -13.40
N PHE A 83 2.93 -14.15 -14.15
CA PHE A 83 1.82 -14.50 -15.04
C PHE A 83 2.19 -15.49 -16.14
N LEU A 84 3.42 -15.40 -16.66
CA LEU A 84 3.93 -16.30 -17.71
C LEU A 84 4.30 -17.70 -17.18
N GLN A 85 4.62 -17.83 -15.89
CA GLN A 85 5.00 -19.11 -15.28
C GLN A 85 3.82 -19.89 -14.70
N GLU A 86 2.76 -19.20 -14.24
CA GLU A 86 1.65 -19.84 -13.52
C GLU A 86 0.49 -20.34 -14.40
N GLY A 87 0.53 -20.09 -15.72
CA GLY A 87 -0.43 -20.64 -16.68
C GLY A 87 -0.41 -22.17 -16.84
N ALA A 88 0.46 -22.89 -16.12
CA ALA A 88 0.75 -24.31 -16.37
C ALA A 88 0.49 -25.30 -15.22
N ALA A 89 0.00 -24.90 -14.04
CA ALA A 89 -0.24 -25.89 -12.98
C ALA A 89 -1.52 -25.64 -12.17
N SER A 90 -2.50 -26.52 -12.36
CA SER A 90 -3.72 -26.60 -11.57
C SER A 90 -3.72 -27.82 -10.64
N ALA A 91 -4.45 -27.68 -9.53
CA ALA A 91 -5.26 -28.67 -8.82
C ALA A 91 -4.74 -29.30 -7.51
N ALA A 92 -5.55 -29.04 -6.46
CA ALA A 92 -5.97 -29.89 -5.34
C ALA A 92 -5.02 -30.19 -4.16
N SER A 93 -5.42 -29.79 -2.95
CA SER A 93 -5.92 -30.70 -1.90
C SER A 93 -6.37 -29.91 -0.65
N GLY A 94 -7.31 -30.48 0.10
CA GLY A 94 -7.87 -29.90 1.33
C GLY A 94 -7.10 -30.34 2.57
N ALA A 95 -6.82 -29.40 3.47
CA ALA A 95 -6.44 -29.57 4.88
C ALA A 95 -6.39 -28.16 5.53
N THR A 96 -6.39 -28.11 6.86
CA THR A 96 -6.11 -26.95 7.74
C THR A 96 -5.49 -25.75 7.04
N PHE A 97 -6.13 -24.58 7.13
CA PHE A 97 -5.68 -23.34 6.50
C PHE A 97 -4.22 -23.03 6.88
N PRO A 98 -3.29 -23.00 5.91
CA PRO A 98 -1.89 -22.68 6.18
C PRO A 98 -1.73 -21.20 6.58
N THR A 99 -0.87 -20.93 7.56
CA THR A 99 -0.59 -19.59 8.12
C THR A 99 0.61 -18.95 7.43
N VAL A 100 0.70 -17.62 7.39
CA VAL A 100 1.85 -16.92 6.79
C VAL A 100 3.15 -17.29 7.54
N GLY A 101 3.05 -17.50 8.85
CA GLY A 101 4.15 -18.01 9.68
C GLY A 101 4.61 -19.44 9.32
N SER A 102 3.77 -20.24 8.65
CA SER A 102 4.15 -21.59 8.18
C SER A 102 4.81 -21.61 6.80
N LEU A 103 4.82 -20.47 6.08
CA LEU A 103 5.49 -20.38 4.79
C LEU A 103 6.99 -20.56 4.98
N CYS A 104 7.58 -21.50 4.25
CA CYS A 104 9.03 -21.64 4.17
C CYS A 104 9.55 -20.42 3.42
N ALA A 105 10.20 -19.50 4.14
CA ALA A 105 10.81 -18.34 3.51
C ALA A 105 12.03 -18.82 2.72
N ASP A 106 11.88 -19.01 1.41
CA ASP A 106 13.04 -19.09 0.55
C ASP A 106 13.86 -17.80 0.72
N LYS A 107 15.17 -17.95 0.86
CA LYS A 107 16.10 -16.82 0.89
C LYS A 107 15.87 -16.01 -0.40
N GLY A 108 15.34 -14.79 -0.27
CA GLY A 108 14.96 -13.94 -1.41
C GLY A 108 13.46 -13.83 -1.67
N SER A 109 12.60 -13.98 -0.65
CA SER A 109 11.19 -13.60 -0.78
C SER A 109 11.09 -12.09 -1.10
N PRO A 110 10.45 -11.68 -2.22
CA PRO A 110 10.32 -10.27 -2.63
C PRO A 110 9.70 -9.38 -1.55
N TYR A 111 8.88 -9.97 -0.67
CA TYR A 111 8.31 -9.29 0.48
C TYR A 111 9.38 -8.75 1.43
N PHE A 112 10.38 -9.55 1.82
CA PHE A 112 11.39 -9.08 2.80
C PHE A 112 12.45 -8.19 2.14
N GLU A 113 12.70 -8.37 0.84
CA GLU A 113 13.62 -7.52 0.07
C GLU A 113 13.09 -6.09 -0.07
N SER A 114 11.77 -5.92 -0.23
CA SER A 114 11.15 -4.59 -0.31
C SER A 114 11.43 -3.77 0.96
N TYR A 115 11.35 -4.38 2.14
CA TYR A 115 11.65 -3.74 3.42
C TYR A 115 13.14 -3.53 3.69
N ALA A 116 14.06 -4.00 2.84
CA ALA A 116 15.47 -3.64 2.96
C ALA A 116 15.73 -2.22 2.41
N HIS A 117 14.80 -1.71 1.59
CA HIS A 117 14.93 -0.41 0.95
C HIS A 117 14.51 0.75 1.88
N HIS A 118 15.35 1.78 1.99
CA HIS A 118 15.09 2.93 2.87
C HIS A 118 13.81 3.72 2.52
N GLY A 119 13.37 3.68 1.26
CA GLY A 119 12.19 4.41 0.79
C GLY A 119 10.90 4.07 1.53
N ILE A 120 10.64 2.77 1.76
CA ILE A 120 9.45 2.32 2.51
C ILE A 120 9.53 2.79 3.96
N HIS A 121 10.72 2.70 4.58
CA HIS A 121 10.94 3.20 5.95
C HIS A 121 10.78 4.71 6.06
N GLN A 122 11.18 5.47 5.03
CA GLN A 122 10.98 6.91 5.00
C GLN A 122 9.48 7.27 4.93
N GLU A 123 8.71 6.64 4.05
CA GLU A 123 7.25 6.83 3.98
C GLU A 123 6.59 6.52 5.33
N MET A 124 6.96 5.39 5.92
CA MET A 124 6.54 4.96 7.24
C MET A 124 6.88 5.97 8.35
N LEU A 125 8.10 6.51 8.37
CA LEU A 125 8.53 7.47 9.39
C LEU A 125 7.94 8.87 9.18
N GLN A 126 7.64 9.25 7.93
CA GLN A 126 6.98 10.51 7.60
C GLN A 126 5.47 10.48 7.84
N ASP A 127 4.87 9.29 7.97
CA ASP A 127 3.53 9.11 8.51
C ASP A 127 3.50 9.48 10.01
N ALA A 128 3.26 10.77 10.25
CA ALA A 128 3.19 11.34 11.58
C ALA A 128 2.02 10.76 12.39
N PRO A 129 0.77 10.67 11.89
CA PRO A 129 -0.32 10.06 12.66
C PRO A 129 0.01 8.66 13.16
N ARG A 130 0.61 7.81 12.31
CA ARG A 130 1.08 6.48 12.69
C ARG A 130 2.12 6.54 13.80
N THR A 131 3.25 7.19 13.54
CA THR A 131 4.42 7.14 14.43
C THR A 131 4.12 7.83 15.76
N GLU A 132 3.36 8.91 15.72
CA GLU A 132 2.96 9.68 16.89
C GLU A 132 1.94 8.94 17.77
N ALA A 133 1.04 8.14 17.20
CA ALA A 133 0.11 7.33 18.00
C ALA A 133 0.86 6.33 18.89
N TYR A 134 1.84 5.61 18.34
CA TYR A 134 2.70 4.71 19.13
C TYR A 134 3.54 5.47 20.15
N ARG A 135 4.15 6.59 19.75
CA ARG A 135 4.93 7.43 20.67
C ARG A 135 4.09 7.89 21.85
N LYS A 136 2.89 8.44 21.60
CA LYS A 136 1.93 8.86 22.63
C LYS A 136 1.50 7.70 23.51
N ALA A 137 1.18 6.54 22.94
CA ALA A 137 0.74 5.38 23.70
C ALA A 137 1.82 4.92 24.69
N LEU A 138 3.09 4.89 24.26
CA LEU A 138 4.23 4.52 25.11
C LEU A 138 4.55 5.61 26.15
N GLU A 139 4.67 6.88 25.74
CA GLU A 139 5.07 7.97 26.62
C GLU A 139 4.00 8.29 27.68
N ALA A 140 2.72 8.37 27.29
CA ALA A 140 1.63 8.67 28.21
C ALA A 140 1.39 7.56 29.25
N ASN A 141 1.85 6.34 28.96
CA ASN A 141 1.71 5.17 29.83
C ASN A 141 3.08 4.63 30.30
N ALA A 142 4.13 5.46 30.24
CA ALA A 142 5.49 5.02 30.57
C ALA A 142 5.57 4.43 31.98
N GLU A 143 5.09 5.17 33.00
CA GLU A 143 5.16 4.74 34.41
C GLU A 143 4.27 3.52 34.71
N THR A 144 3.12 3.38 34.04
CA THR A 144 2.15 2.30 34.34
C THR A 144 2.46 1.01 33.57
N SER A 145 2.99 1.13 32.36
CA SER A 145 2.98 0.03 31.38
C SER A 145 4.35 -0.28 30.77
N VAL A 146 5.34 0.61 30.83
CA VAL A 146 6.63 0.42 30.11
C VAL A 146 7.85 0.41 31.04
N LYS A 147 7.89 1.28 32.04
CA LYS A 147 9.07 1.47 32.89
C LYS A 147 9.43 0.20 33.66
N GLY A 148 10.70 -0.19 33.59
CA GLY A 148 11.23 -1.41 34.20
C GLY A 148 10.80 -2.71 33.51
N ARG A 149 9.96 -2.66 32.47
CA ARG A 149 9.46 -3.83 31.75
C ARG A 149 10.40 -4.29 30.64
N VAL A 150 10.34 -5.57 30.30
CA VAL A 150 10.97 -6.12 29.10
C VAL A 150 9.99 -6.01 27.93
N VAL A 151 10.40 -5.33 26.87
CA VAL A 151 9.57 -5.05 25.69
C VAL A 151 10.08 -5.83 24.47
N LEU A 152 9.17 -6.44 23.71
CA LEU A 152 9.45 -7.04 22.40
C LEU A 152 8.83 -6.16 21.30
N ASP A 153 9.65 -5.73 20.34
CA ASP A 153 9.25 -5.00 19.13
C ASP A 153 9.27 -5.97 17.93
N VAL A 154 8.08 -6.39 17.47
CA VAL A 154 7.93 -7.41 16.41
C VAL A 154 7.85 -6.72 15.06
N GLY A 155 8.80 -7.01 14.16
CA GLY A 155 9.02 -6.28 12.91
C GLY A 155 9.53 -4.87 13.17
N CYS A 156 10.67 -4.78 13.87
CA CYS A 156 11.15 -3.51 14.39
C CYS A 156 11.58 -2.51 13.30
N GLY A 157 11.84 -2.96 12.07
CA GLY A 157 12.31 -2.12 10.97
C GLY A 157 13.55 -1.32 11.37
N THR A 158 13.43 0.01 11.32
CA THR A 158 14.46 0.97 11.76
C THR A 158 14.58 1.13 13.28
N ALA A 159 13.88 0.32 14.06
CA ALA A 159 13.83 0.28 15.53
C ALA A 159 13.26 1.55 16.20
N ILE A 160 12.45 2.34 15.49
CA ILE A 160 11.86 3.56 16.06
C ILE A 160 10.97 3.29 17.28
N LEU A 161 10.16 2.23 17.24
CA LEU A 161 9.27 1.87 18.36
C LEU A 161 10.08 1.34 19.55
N ALA A 162 11.09 0.50 19.28
CA ALA A 162 12.04 0.06 20.29
C ALA A 162 12.76 1.23 20.99
N MET A 163 13.16 2.26 20.24
CA MET A 163 13.77 3.46 20.81
C MET A 163 12.79 4.28 21.67
N PHE A 164 11.52 4.40 21.28
CA PHE A 164 10.49 5.01 22.13
C PHE A 164 10.30 4.24 23.43
N ALA A 165 10.21 2.91 23.37
CA ALA A 165 10.08 2.07 24.56
C ALA A 165 11.29 2.21 25.51
N ALA A 166 12.50 2.24 24.97
CA ALA A 166 13.72 2.46 25.75
C ALA A 166 13.73 3.84 26.43
N ARG A 167 13.34 4.90 25.72
CA ARG A 167 13.20 6.26 26.29
C ARG A 167 12.14 6.34 27.39
N CYS A 168 11.10 5.50 27.32
CA CYS A 168 10.08 5.39 28.36
C CYS A 168 10.54 4.58 29.59
N GLY A 169 11.81 4.18 29.65
CA GLY A 169 12.40 3.51 30.80
C GLY A 169 12.21 2.00 30.84
N ALA A 170 11.94 1.35 29.70
CA ALA A 170 11.99 -0.11 29.60
C ALA A 170 13.34 -0.63 30.14
N SER A 171 13.32 -1.73 30.91
CA SER A 171 14.55 -2.31 31.45
C SER A 171 15.38 -2.99 30.35
N ARG A 172 14.70 -3.49 29.32
CA ARG A 172 15.28 -4.06 28.12
C ARG A 172 14.27 -3.99 26.98
N VAL A 173 14.75 -3.76 25.76
CA VAL A 173 13.94 -3.86 24.54
C VAL A 173 14.61 -4.83 23.59
N ILE A 174 13.82 -5.74 23.01
CA ILE A 174 14.28 -6.71 22.01
C ILE A 174 13.51 -6.40 20.73
N GLY A 175 14.20 -5.96 19.68
CA GLY A 175 13.61 -5.79 18.35
C GLY A 175 13.94 -6.98 17.47
N VAL A 176 12.95 -7.49 16.73
CA VAL A 176 13.13 -8.60 15.80
C VAL A 176 12.66 -8.17 14.42
N ASP A 177 13.51 -8.35 13.40
CA ASP A 177 13.13 -8.12 12.01
C ASP A 177 13.87 -9.06 11.06
N GLN A 178 13.15 -9.56 10.05
CA GLN A 178 13.70 -10.45 9.04
C GLN A 178 14.38 -9.68 7.90
N SER A 179 14.08 -8.41 7.68
CA SER A 179 14.69 -7.56 6.65
C SER A 179 16.15 -7.20 6.99
N ASP A 180 16.96 -6.90 5.98
CA ASP A 180 18.35 -6.45 6.16
C ASP A 180 18.44 -5.06 6.80
N ILE A 181 17.34 -4.29 6.83
CA ILE A 181 17.27 -2.98 7.49
C ILE A 181 17.70 -3.01 8.96
N VAL A 182 17.60 -4.17 9.61
CA VAL A 182 17.98 -4.33 11.02
C VAL A 182 19.47 -4.01 11.25
N PHE A 183 20.33 -4.19 10.24
CA PHE A 183 21.74 -3.82 10.35
C PHE A 183 21.91 -2.30 10.47
N GLN A 184 21.19 -1.53 9.65
CA GLN A 184 21.13 -0.07 9.80
C GLN A 184 20.45 0.33 11.11
N ALA A 185 19.41 -0.39 11.54
CA ALA A 185 18.76 -0.15 12.82
C ALA A 185 19.73 -0.33 14.00
N MET A 186 20.66 -1.29 13.93
CA MET A 186 21.71 -1.43 14.96
C MET A 186 22.62 -0.20 15.02
N ASP A 187 22.99 0.38 13.88
CA ASP A 187 23.78 1.61 13.83
C ASP A 187 22.99 2.81 14.36
N ILE A 188 21.72 2.94 13.99
CA ILE A 188 20.81 3.98 14.51
C ILE A 188 20.71 3.89 16.05
N VAL A 189 20.51 2.69 16.59
CA VAL A 189 20.44 2.46 18.04
C VAL A 189 21.76 2.82 18.74
N ARG A 190 22.90 2.54 18.13
CA ARG A 190 24.22 2.93 18.67
C ARG A 190 24.43 4.44 18.64
N GLU A 191 24.07 5.09 17.53
CA GLU A 191 24.17 6.55 17.35
C GLU A 191 23.33 7.32 18.37
N ASN A 192 22.21 6.75 18.80
CA ASN A 192 21.35 7.30 19.85
C ASN A 192 21.71 6.82 21.27
N GLU A 193 22.85 6.14 21.45
CA GLU A 193 23.36 5.65 22.74
C GLU A 193 22.42 4.66 23.47
N LEU A 194 21.53 3.98 22.73
CA LEU A 194 20.52 3.06 23.29
C LEU A 194 20.91 1.58 23.25
N HIS A 195 22.09 1.25 22.71
CA HIS A 195 22.58 -0.13 22.53
C HIS A 195 22.77 -0.92 23.85
N GLY A 196 22.83 -0.24 25.00
CA GLY A 196 22.83 -0.90 26.31
C GLY A 196 21.46 -1.45 26.73
N THR A 197 20.37 -0.88 26.20
CA THR A 197 18.99 -1.24 26.54
C THR A 197 18.29 -1.98 25.41
N VAL A 198 18.56 -1.59 24.16
CA VAL A 198 17.94 -2.15 22.95
C VAL A 198 18.85 -3.21 22.33
N THR A 199 18.37 -4.45 22.21
CA THR A 199 19.00 -5.54 21.48
C THR A 199 18.19 -5.82 20.21
N LEU A 200 18.82 -5.84 19.03
CA LEU A 200 18.15 -6.16 17.78
C LEU A 200 18.58 -7.54 17.26
N LEU A 201 17.64 -8.31 16.73
CA LEU A 201 17.85 -9.65 16.20
C LEU A 201 17.39 -9.71 14.74
N LYS A 202 18.28 -10.17 13.87
CA LYS A 202 17.99 -10.49 12.47
C LYS A 202 17.33 -11.86 12.41
N GLY A 203 16.11 -11.94 11.92
CA GLY A 203 15.44 -13.22 11.73
C GLY A 203 13.93 -13.11 11.74
N ARG A 204 13.28 -14.21 11.35
CA ARG A 204 11.86 -14.42 11.61
C ARG A 204 11.68 -14.77 13.06
N LEU A 205 10.67 -14.18 13.71
CA LEU A 205 10.41 -14.44 15.12
C LEU A 205 10.14 -15.93 15.38
N GLU A 206 9.49 -16.62 14.43
CA GLU A 206 9.19 -18.05 14.55
C GLU A 206 10.44 -18.95 14.50
N ASP A 207 11.56 -18.45 13.95
CA ASP A 207 12.77 -19.22 13.67
C ASP A 207 13.94 -18.89 14.61
N ILE A 208 13.78 -17.94 15.54
CA ILE A 208 14.84 -17.46 16.42
C ILE A 208 14.51 -17.64 17.90
N ASP A 209 15.54 -17.90 18.71
CA ASP A 209 15.43 -17.89 20.15
C ASP A 209 15.62 -16.48 20.71
N LEU A 210 14.64 -16.00 21.48
CA LEU A 210 14.79 -14.75 22.21
C LEU A 210 15.75 -14.93 23.39
N PRO A 211 16.53 -13.88 23.76
CA PRO A 211 17.45 -13.92 24.90
C PRO A 211 16.74 -13.94 26.27
N VAL A 212 15.41 -14.03 26.28
CA VAL A 212 14.53 -14.12 27.45
C VAL A 212 13.37 -15.06 27.11
N GLU A 213 12.88 -15.80 28.10
CA GLU A 213 11.78 -16.75 27.89
C GLU A 213 10.44 -16.06 27.62
N ARG A 214 10.18 -14.95 28.32
CA ARG A 214 8.94 -14.18 28.23
C ARG A 214 9.18 -12.67 28.42
N VAL A 215 8.36 -11.86 27.76
CA VAL A 215 8.35 -10.39 27.82
C VAL A 215 7.07 -9.87 28.49
N ASP A 216 7.14 -8.65 29.02
CA ASP A 216 6.00 -8.01 29.70
C ASP A 216 5.10 -7.25 28.72
N VAL A 217 5.69 -6.70 27.66
CA VAL A 217 5.00 -5.89 26.65
C VAL A 217 5.44 -6.34 25.27
N ILE A 218 4.49 -6.49 24.36
CA ILE A 218 4.73 -6.62 22.93
C ILE A 218 4.20 -5.36 22.25
N VAL A 219 5.05 -4.72 21.46
CA VAL A 219 4.68 -3.63 20.56
C VAL A 219 4.94 -4.08 19.13
N SER A 220 4.04 -3.77 18.21
CA SER A 220 4.23 -4.08 16.80
C SER A 220 3.38 -3.17 15.93
N GLN A 221 3.95 -2.71 14.82
CA GLN A 221 3.19 -2.17 13.70
C GLN A 221 3.05 -3.28 12.65
N TRP A 222 1.95 -4.01 12.74
CA TRP A 222 1.70 -5.20 11.91
C TRP A 222 0.61 -4.98 10.87
N MET A 223 -0.16 -3.89 10.99
CA MET A 223 -1.33 -3.63 10.16
C MET A 223 -0.90 -3.39 8.72
N GLY A 224 -1.48 -4.15 7.80
CA GLY A 224 -1.34 -3.92 6.35
C GLY A 224 -2.49 -3.10 5.79
N TYR A 225 -2.52 -2.96 4.46
CA TYR A 225 -3.71 -2.44 3.77
C TYR A 225 -4.95 -3.26 4.11
N PHE A 226 -6.11 -2.62 4.18
CA PHE A 226 -7.35 -3.25 4.65
C PHE A 226 -7.19 -4.03 5.98
N LEU A 227 -6.29 -3.56 6.85
CA LEU A 227 -5.83 -4.14 8.12
C LEU A 227 -5.05 -5.47 8.00
N LEU A 228 -5.51 -6.39 7.16
CA LEU A 228 -5.09 -7.80 7.14
C LEU A 228 -4.15 -8.18 5.99
N PHE A 229 -3.93 -7.29 5.02
CA PHE A 229 -3.02 -7.54 3.91
C PHE A 229 -1.59 -7.76 4.41
N GLU A 230 -0.77 -8.49 3.66
CA GLU A 230 0.59 -8.93 3.99
C GLU A 230 0.72 -9.94 5.14
N GLY A 231 -0.25 -10.00 6.06
CA GLY A 231 -0.43 -11.12 6.99
C GLY A 231 0.51 -11.18 8.19
N MET A 232 1.09 -10.05 8.62
CA MET A 232 1.99 -9.99 9.79
C MET A 232 1.29 -10.24 11.13
N LEU A 233 -0.05 -10.18 11.19
CA LEU A 233 -0.83 -10.53 12.39
C LEU A 233 -0.46 -11.94 12.91
N ASP A 234 -0.18 -12.90 12.02
CA ASP A 234 0.20 -14.27 12.40
C ASP A 234 1.43 -14.29 13.31
N THR A 235 2.45 -13.49 12.97
CA THR A 235 3.69 -13.36 13.75
C THR A 235 3.45 -12.65 15.07
N VAL A 236 2.55 -11.67 15.14
CA VAL A 236 2.16 -11.02 16.40
C VAL A 236 1.42 -11.99 17.32
N LEU A 237 0.52 -12.82 16.78
CA LEU A 237 -0.17 -13.86 17.55
C LEU A 237 0.82 -14.94 18.03
N HIS A 238 1.78 -15.33 17.20
CA HIS A 238 2.88 -16.19 17.62
C HIS A 238 3.67 -15.56 18.78
N ALA A 239 4.01 -14.27 18.67
CA ALA A 239 4.69 -13.54 19.74
C ALA A 239 3.89 -13.54 21.05
N ARG A 240 2.58 -13.29 20.97
CA ARG A 240 1.68 -13.32 22.13
C ARG A 240 1.68 -14.69 22.78
N ASP A 241 1.42 -15.74 22.01
CA ASP A 241 1.18 -17.08 22.54
C ASP A 241 2.45 -17.72 23.11
N HIS A 242 3.62 -17.41 22.52
CA HIS A 242 4.89 -18.01 22.88
C HIS A 242 5.79 -17.14 23.73
N HIS A 243 5.64 -15.81 23.71
CA HIS A 243 6.60 -14.91 24.36
C HIS A 243 5.97 -13.92 25.33
N LEU A 244 4.65 -13.70 25.35
CA LEU A 244 4.04 -12.80 26.32
C LEU A 244 3.83 -13.48 27.68
N LYS A 245 4.14 -12.78 28.78
CA LYS A 245 3.78 -13.24 30.13
C LYS A 245 2.25 -13.21 30.32
N PRO A 246 1.68 -14.08 31.17
CA PRO A 246 0.28 -13.93 31.58
C PRO A 246 0.01 -12.53 32.15
N GLY A 247 -1.01 -11.84 31.59
CA GLY A 247 -1.32 -10.45 31.95
C GLY A 247 -0.35 -9.41 31.39
N GLY A 248 0.50 -9.78 30.44
CA GLY A 248 1.30 -8.84 29.66
C GLY A 248 0.46 -8.00 28.70
N THR A 249 1.07 -6.96 28.15
CA THR A 249 0.37 -5.94 27.34
C THR A 249 0.72 -6.06 25.86
N LEU A 250 -0.29 -5.99 25.00
CA LEU A 250 -0.15 -5.90 23.55
C LEU A 250 -0.43 -4.47 23.07
N LEU A 251 0.44 -3.93 22.23
CA LEU A 251 0.35 -2.57 21.69
C LEU A 251 0.43 -2.57 20.16
N PRO A 252 -0.67 -2.30 19.44
CA PRO A 252 -2.04 -2.07 19.94
C PRO A 252 -2.68 -3.35 20.52
N SER A 253 -3.80 -3.19 21.25
CA SER A 253 -4.54 -4.31 21.84
C SER A 253 -5.79 -4.69 21.06
N ARG A 254 -6.35 -3.74 20.29
CA ARG A 254 -7.57 -3.96 19.51
C ARG A 254 -7.50 -3.25 18.17
N CYS A 255 -7.98 -3.90 17.11
CA CYS A 255 -8.14 -3.29 15.80
C CYS A 255 -9.55 -3.54 15.25
N ASP A 256 -10.18 -2.46 14.78
CA ASP A 256 -11.54 -2.46 14.24
C ASP A 256 -11.49 -2.06 12.76
N LEU A 257 -12.02 -2.91 11.89
CA LEU A 257 -12.12 -2.69 10.45
C LEU A 257 -13.52 -2.22 10.09
N PHE A 258 -13.60 -1.13 9.36
CA PHE A 258 -14.83 -0.46 8.94
C PHE A 258 -14.98 -0.46 7.42
N LEU A 259 -16.23 -0.40 6.98
CA LEU A 259 -16.62 -0.24 5.59
C LEU A 259 -17.55 0.99 5.46
N VAL A 260 -17.31 1.81 4.45
CA VAL A 260 -18.17 2.94 4.09
C VAL A 260 -18.49 2.93 2.59
N PRO A 261 -19.71 3.30 2.17
CA PRO A 261 -20.01 3.58 0.77
C PRO A 261 -19.42 4.93 0.33
N LEU A 262 -18.99 5.01 -0.92
CA LEU A 262 -18.51 6.23 -1.55
C LEU A 262 -19.43 6.69 -2.67
N CYS A 263 -19.66 7.99 -2.74
CA CYS A 263 -20.43 8.65 -3.78
C CYS A 263 -19.54 9.66 -4.52
N ASP A 264 -18.57 9.13 -5.28
CA ASP A 264 -17.54 9.89 -5.98
C ASP A 264 -17.56 9.59 -7.48
N LYS A 265 -18.37 10.38 -8.20
CA LYS A 265 -18.55 10.24 -9.64
C LYS A 265 -17.28 10.55 -10.41
N ALA A 266 -16.44 11.45 -9.90
CA ALA A 266 -15.18 11.83 -10.55
C ALA A 266 -14.15 10.70 -10.46
N LEU A 267 -14.03 10.08 -9.27
CA LEU A 267 -13.23 8.87 -9.08
C LEU A 267 -13.72 7.73 -9.98
N HIS A 268 -15.02 7.46 -9.99
CA HIS A 268 -15.60 6.42 -10.84
C HIS A 268 -15.33 6.67 -12.32
N GLN A 269 -15.55 7.91 -12.79
CA GLN A 269 -15.29 8.27 -14.18
C GLN A 269 -13.80 8.13 -14.54
N ARG A 270 -12.88 8.50 -13.65
CA ARG A 270 -11.44 8.40 -13.88
C ARG A 270 -10.96 6.95 -14.00
N HIS A 271 -11.49 6.03 -13.20
CA HIS A 271 -11.01 4.65 -13.14
C HIS A 271 -11.83 3.67 -14.00
N ILE A 272 -13.15 3.78 -13.98
CA ILE A 272 -14.08 2.90 -14.70
C ILE A 272 -14.59 3.57 -15.97
N GLY A 273 -15.00 4.84 -15.88
CA GLY A 273 -15.55 5.59 -17.01
C GLY A 273 -14.60 5.75 -18.20
N PHE A 274 -13.31 5.99 -17.90
CA PHE A 274 -12.21 6.15 -18.86
C PHE A 274 -12.21 5.07 -19.96
N TRP A 275 -12.38 3.80 -19.60
CA TRP A 275 -12.37 2.69 -20.55
C TRP A 275 -13.57 2.65 -21.51
N GLY A 276 -14.59 3.49 -21.29
CA GLY A 276 -15.71 3.63 -22.21
C GLY A 276 -15.32 4.32 -23.52
N ASP A 277 -14.38 5.25 -23.46
CA ASP A 277 -13.89 6.03 -24.59
C ASP A 277 -12.45 6.50 -24.34
N VAL A 278 -11.50 5.79 -24.95
CA VAL A 278 -10.08 6.08 -24.87
C VAL A 278 -9.66 6.65 -26.22
N TYR A 279 -9.66 7.98 -26.33
CA TYR A 279 -9.33 8.73 -27.56
C TYR A 279 -10.19 8.32 -28.79
N GLY A 280 -11.49 8.09 -28.59
CA GLY A 280 -12.44 7.65 -29.63
C GLY A 280 -12.58 6.13 -29.73
N PHE A 281 -11.76 5.36 -29.01
CA PHE A 281 -11.78 3.89 -29.04
C PHE A 281 -12.49 3.31 -27.82
N LYS A 282 -13.40 2.36 -28.05
CA LYS A 282 -14.07 1.63 -26.97
C LYS A 282 -13.16 0.54 -26.41
N MET A 283 -12.78 0.66 -25.15
CA MET A 283 -11.97 -0.34 -24.42
C MET A 283 -12.76 -0.93 -23.24
N SER A 284 -14.09 -0.97 -23.34
CA SER A 284 -14.99 -1.25 -22.21
C SER A 284 -14.86 -2.66 -21.64
N CYS A 285 -14.23 -3.59 -22.36
CA CYS A 285 -13.92 -4.93 -21.86
C CYS A 285 -12.99 -4.92 -20.64
N LEU A 286 -12.20 -3.85 -20.45
CA LEU A 286 -11.28 -3.71 -19.33
C LEU A 286 -11.96 -3.25 -18.02
N LYS A 287 -13.17 -2.67 -18.10
CA LYS A 287 -13.89 -2.14 -16.92
C LYS A 287 -14.06 -3.20 -15.83
N LYS A 288 -14.39 -4.43 -16.23
CA LYS A 288 -14.64 -5.53 -15.31
C LYS A 288 -13.39 -5.96 -14.55
N GLU A 289 -12.24 -6.01 -15.21
CA GLU A 289 -10.98 -6.40 -14.56
C GLU A 289 -10.49 -5.27 -13.64
N VAL A 290 -10.58 -4.01 -14.07
CA VAL A 290 -10.24 -2.85 -13.23
C VAL A 290 -11.14 -2.75 -11.98
N ALA A 291 -12.42 -3.08 -12.11
CA ALA A 291 -13.35 -3.11 -10.98
C ALA A 291 -13.10 -4.27 -10.01
N ARG A 292 -12.38 -5.33 -10.42
CA ARG A 292 -12.01 -6.45 -9.53
C ARG A 292 -10.75 -6.18 -8.72
N GLU A 293 -9.98 -5.17 -9.07
CA GLU A 293 -8.82 -4.77 -8.29
C GLU A 293 -9.25 -3.87 -7.13
N ALA A 294 -8.74 -4.14 -5.94
CA ALA A 294 -8.84 -3.23 -4.81
C ALA A 294 -7.74 -2.16 -4.94
N HIS A 295 -8.11 -0.88 -4.78
CA HIS A 295 -7.20 0.24 -4.99
C HIS A 295 -6.82 0.90 -3.67
N ILE A 296 -5.52 1.15 -3.45
CA ILE A 296 -5.05 1.89 -2.27
C ILE A 296 -5.00 3.38 -2.59
N MET A 297 -5.95 4.15 -2.05
CA MET A 297 -6.17 5.54 -2.44
C MET A 297 -6.61 6.39 -1.25
N LEU A 298 -6.27 7.68 -1.30
CA LEU A 298 -6.85 8.65 -0.38
C LEU A 298 -8.30 8.91 -0.79
N VAL A 299 -9.19 8.77 0.17
CA VAL A 299 -10.61 9.10 0.04
C VAL A 299 -10.86 10.38 0.82
N GLY A 300 -11.45 11.37 0.15
CA GLY A 300 -11.86 12.61 0.80
C GLY A 300 -13.05 12.38 1.74
N PRO A 301 -13.14 13.09 2.88
CA PRO A 301 -14.28 13.03 3.78
C PRO A 301 -15.64 13.23 3.07
N GLU A 302 -15.66 14.06 2.03
CA GLU A 302 -16.81 14.42 1.22
C GLU A 302 -17.32 13.30 0.32
N SER A 303 -16.46 12.34 -0.03
CA SER A 303 -16.83 11.18 -0.86
C SER A 303 -17.60 10.14 -0.06
N VAL A 304 -17.51 10.15 1.27
CA VAL A 304 -18.22 9.22 2.16
C VAL A 304 -19.71 9.57 2.20
N CYS A 305 -20.57 8.62 1.84
CA CYS A 305 -22.00 8.86 1.71
C CYS A 305 -22.89 8.02 2.61
N SER A 306 -22.36 7.64 3.78
CA SER A 306 -23.11 7.06 4.88
C SER A 306 -23.14 8.00 6.09
N VAL A 307 -24.23 7.98 6.85
CA VAL A 307 -24.33 8.71 8.14
C VAL A 307 -23.36 8.14 9.18
N GLN A 308 -23.12 6.83 9.16
CA GLN A 308 -22.18 6.13 10.03
C GLN A 308 -21.41 5.05 9.26
N PRO A 309 -20.17 4.74 9.67
CA PRO A 309 -19.44 3.59 9.14
C PRO A 309 -20.04 2.27 9.63
N ALA A 310 -19.88 1.21 8.84
CA ALA A 310 -20.22 -0.14 9.26
C ALA A 310 -18.99 -0.85 9.80
N LEU A 311 -19.02 -1.28 11.07
CA LEU A 311 -17.99 -2.15 11.64
C LEU A 311 -18.14 -3.56 11.04
N VAL A 312 -17.13 -4.03 10.31
CA VAL A 312 -17.16 -5.35 9.63
C VAL A 312 -16.26 -6.38 10.30
N LYS A 313 -15.26 -5.97 11.07
CA LYS A 313 -14.48 -6.89 11.90
C LYS A 313 -13.92 -6.16 13.10
N SER A 314 -13.97 -6.82 14.25
CA SER A 314 -13.24 -6.40 15.45
C SER A 314 -12.28 -7.51 15.85
N LEU A 315 -11.03 -7.16 16.08
CA LEU A 315 -9.95 -8.05 16.50
C LEU A 315 -9.44 -7.58 17.85
N ASP A 316 -9.76 -8.33 18.91
CA ASP A 316 -9.08 -8.22 20.19
C ASP A 316 -7.83 -9.10 20.14
N LEU A 317 -6.65 -8.48 20.14
CA LEU A 317 -5.38 -9.17 19.99
C LEU A 317 -5.06 -10.04 21.21
N ASN A 318 -5.74 -9.87 22.34
CA ASN A 318 -5.56 -10.75 23.48
C ASN A 318 -6.22 -12.12 23.28
N THR A 319 -7.22 -12.22 22.39
CA THR A 319 -8.08 -13.41 22.27
C THR A 319 -8.22 -13.94 20.85
N CYS A 320 -7.97 -13.13 19.82
CA CYS A 320 -8.13 -13.56 18.44
C CYS A 320 -7.08 -14.60 18.03
N ASN A 321 -7.37 -15.32 16.95
CA ASN A 321 -6.51 -16.35 16.38
C ASN A 321 -6.40 -16.17 14.86
N VAL A 322 -5.51 -16.92 14.22
CA VAL A 322 -5.27 -16.77 12.76
C VAL A 322 -6.52 -17.09 11.92
N ALA A 323 -7.43 -17.94 12.39
CA ALA A 323 -8.66 -18.21 11.64
C ALA A 323 -9.58 -16.97 11.58
N ASP A 324 -9.45 -16.03 12.51
CA ASP A 324 -10.24 -14.78 12.52
C ASP A 324 -9.93 -13.84 11.34
N THR A 325 -8.84 -14.08 10.61
CA THR A 325 -8.51 -13.32 9.39
C THR A 325 -9.39 -13.72 8.20
N ASN A 326 -10.04 -14.88 8.26
CA ASN A 326 -11.05 -15.29 7.31
C ASN A 326 -12.42 -15.11 7.96
N PHE A 327 -13.19 -14.12 7.52
CA PHE A 327 -14.42 -13.77 8.19
C PHE A 327 -15.51 -13.36 7.21
N THR A 328 -16.73 -13.39 7.72
CA THR A 328 -17.90 -12.88 7.04
C THR A 328 -18.68 -12.02 8.01
N SER A 329 -19.10 -10.84 7.59
CA SER A 329 -19.87 -9.91 8.41
C SER A 329 -21.01 -9.32 7.61
N ASP A 330 -22.16 -9.21 8.25
CA ASP A 330 -23.23 -8.36 7.75
C ASP A 330 -22.85 -6.89 8.02
N PHE A 331 -23.30 -5.99 7.15
CA PHE A 331 -23.15 -4.55 7.33
C PHE A 331 -24.47 -3.83 7.07
N GLU A 332 -24.67 -2.72 7.77
CA GLU A 332 -25.77 -1.77 7.54
C GLU A 332 -25.20 -0.36 7.57
N PHE A 333 -25.61 0.48 6.62
CA PHE A 333 -25.42 1.92 6.69
C PHE A 333 -26.67 2.67 6.22
N GLU A 334 -26.87 3.86 6.77
CA GLU A 334 -27.89 4.80 6.33
C GLU A 334 -27.27 5.77 5.33
N VAL A 335 -27.91 5.92 4.16
CA VAL A 335 -27.45 6.78 3.07
C VAL A 335 -27.56 8.25 3.45
N ALA A 336 -26.46 9.00 3.28
CA ALA A 336 -26.37 10.40 3.66
C ALA A 336 -27.32 11.30 2.83
N PRO A 337 -27.74 12.48 3.36
CA PRO A 337 -28.75 13.33 2.72
C PRO A 337 -28.45 13.81 1.29
N MET A 338 -27.18 13.86 0.87
CA MET A 338 -26.74 14.37 -0.43
C MET A 338 -26.37 13.27 -1.43
N ALA A 339 -26.55 12.01 -1.05
CA ALA A 339 -26.10 10.86 -1.82
C ALA A 339 -27.22 10.36 -2.75
N ASP A 340 -26.87 10.12 -4.01
CA ASP A 340 -27.80 9.63 -5.05
C ASP A 340 -27.35 8.30 -5.69
N GLU A 341 -26.05 8.02 -5.71
CA GLU A 341 -25.50 6.74 -6.18
C GLU A 341 -24.23 6.34 -5.44
N ILE A 342 -24.12 5.06 -5.07
CA ILE A 342 -22.89 4.47 -4.55
C ILE A 342 -22.02 4.06 -5.74
N THR A 343 -20.81 4.58 -5.78
CA THR A 343 -19.82 4.37 -6.84
C THR A 343 -18.73 3.38 -6.47
N ALA A 344 -18.47 3.22 -5.17
CA ALA A 344 -17.46 2.33 -4.61
C ALA A 344 -17.74 2.08 -3.13
N PHE A 345 -16.99 1.19 -2.53
CA PHE A 345 -16.84 1.08 -1.07
C PHE A 345 -15.40 1.40 -0.67
N ALA A 346 -15.19 1.88 0.55
CA ALA A 346 -13.86 2.02 1.12
C ALA A 346 -13.77 1.31 2.47
N GLY A 347 -12.69 0.56 2.62
CA GLY A 347 -12.26 -0.03 3.86
C GLY A 347 -11.21 0.82 4.55
N TYR A 348 -11.39 1.03 5.86
CA TYR A 348 -10.39 1.64 6.73
C TYR A 348 -10.41 0.97 8.09
N PHE A 349 -9.38 1.14 8.90
CA PHE A 349 -9.31 0.57 10.25
C PHE A 349 -8.90 1.58 11.30
N ASP A 350 -9.31 1.28 12.53
CA ASP A 350 -8.83 1.93 13.75
C ASP A 350 -8.05 0.91 14.58
N SER A 351 -7.00 1.39 15.25
CA SER A 351 -6.12 0.61 16.11
C SER A 351 -6.06 1.27 17.49
N ALA A 352 -6.66 0.63 18.47
CA ALA A 352 -6.76 1.11 19.83
C ALA A 352 -5.64 0.55 20.72
N PHE A 353 -5.03 1.45 21.49
CA PHE A 353 -4.12 1.16 22.58
C PHE A 353 -4.93 1.29 23.87
N GLU A 354 -5.56 0.20 24.33
CA GLU A 354 -6.43 0.18 25.52
C GLU A 354 -5.61 0.15 26.82
N LEU A 355 -4.82 1.20 27.00
CA LEU A 355 -4.01 1.48 28.18
C LEU A 355 -4.77 2.44 29.13
N PRO A 356 -4.26 2.69 30.37
CA PRO A 356 -4.87 3.66 31.28
C PRO A 356 -5.10 5.04 30.66
N VAL A 357 -4.15 5.50 29.83
CA VAL A 357 -4.36 6.63 28.92
C VAL A 357 -4.55 6.07 27.50
N PRO A 358 -5.79 5.96 27.01
CA PRO A 358 -6.06 5.33 25.73
C PRO A 358 -5.61 6.23 24.57
N VAL A 359 -5.14 5.58 23.50
CA VAL A 359 -4.80 6.22 22.22
C VAL A 359 -5.45 5.43 21.11
N VAL A 360 -5.90 6.10 20.05
CA VAL A 360 -6.43 5.46 18.84
C VAL A 360 -5.68 6.01 17.63
N LEU A 361 -5.13 5.10 16.83
CA LEU A 361 -4.65 5.38 15.48
C LEU A 361 -5.79 5.06 14.50
N SER A 362 -6.31 6.07 13.81
CA SER A 362 -7.36 5.88 12.80
C SER A 362 -6.81 6.09 11.40
N THR A 363 -7.29 5.30 10.45
CA THR A 363 -7.07 5.48 9.01
C THR A 363 -8.33 5.96 8.28
N SER A 364 -9.31 6.46 9.03
CA SER A 364 -10.58 6.97 8.49
C SER A 364 -10.36 8.09 7.46
N PRO A 365 -11.19 8.15 6.40
CA PRO A 365 -11.26 9.33 5.52
C PRO A 365 -11.52 10.66 6.26
N GLN A 366 -12.02 10.61 7.50
CA GLN A 366 -12.40 11.77 8.30
C GLN A 366 -11.26 12.34 9.16
N VAL A 367 -10.07 11.72 9.14
CA VAL A 367 -8.88 12.16 9.89
C VAL A 367 -7.71 12.43 8.97
N ASP A 368 -6.59 12.89 9.55
CA ASP A 368 -5.37 13.14 8.79
C ASP A 368 -4.90 11.88 8.04
N PRO A 369 -4.49 12.01 6.77
CA PRO A 369 -4.00 10.90 5.96
C PRO A 369 -2.85 10.10 6.60
N THR A 370 -2.92 8.79 6.44
CA THR A 370 -1.83 7.85 6.75
C THR A 370 -1.32 7.20 5.47
N HIS A 371 -0.15 6.54 5.51
CA HIS A 371 0.39 5.81 4.36
C HIS A 371 -0.50 4.64 3.92
N TRP A 372 -1.30 4.08 4.84
CA TRP A 372 -2.30 3.05 4.52
C TRP A 372 -3.42 3.57 3.62
N LYS A 373 -3.71 4.88 3.69
CA LYS A 373 -4.83 5.51 3.00
C LYS A 373 -6.12 4.71 3.29
N GLN A 374 -6.92 4.43 2.27
CA GLN A 374 -8.05 3.50 2.34
C GLN A 374 -7.99 2.49 1.20
N THR A 375 -8.60 1.33 1.42
CA THR A 375 -8.77 0.30 0.39
C THR A 375 -10.11 0.49 -0.31
N VAL A 376 -10.08 0.88 -1.57
CA VAL A 376 -11.25 1.24 -2.36
C VAL A 376 -11.66 0.09 -3.29
N PHE A 377 -12.92 -0.29 -3.20
CA PHE A 377 -13.58 -1.32 -3.98
C PHE A 377 -14.54 -0.67 -4.97
N LEU A 378 -14.06 -0.40 -6.19
CA LEU A 378 -14.85 0.27 -7.23
C LEU A 378 -16.03 -0.61 -7.69
N LEU A 379 -17.17 -0.01 -7.99
CA LEU A 379 -18.28 -0.72 -8.63
C LEU A 379 -18.18 -0.57 -10.15
N GLU A 380 -18.34 -1.66 -10.89
CA GLU A 380 -18.42 -1.59 -12.35
C GLU A 380 -19.58 -0.69 -12.81
N GLN A 381 -20.73 -0.82 -12.13
CA GLN A 381 -21.92 0.00 -12.32
C GLN A 381 -22.33 0.62 -10.99
N PRO A 382 -22.47 1.96 -10.90
CA PRO A 382 -22.95 2.61 -9.70
C PRO A 382 -24.34 2.11 -9.29
N ILE A 383 -24.60 2.10 -7.98
CA ILE A 383 -25.86 1.64 -7.39
C ILE A 383 -26.67 2.86 -6.99
N ALA A 384 -27.78 3.11 -7.67
CA ALA A 384 -28.69 4.20 -7.31
C ALA A 384 -29.28 3.99 -5.91
N VAL A 385 -29.25 5.04 -5.09
CA VAL A 385 -29.73 5.06 -3.71
C VAL A 385 -30.56 6.32 -3.43
N LYS A 386 -31.35 6.29 -2.36
CA LYS A 386 -32.08 7.47 -1.89
C LYS A 386 -31.53 7.95 -0.55
N PRO A 387 -31.50 9.27 -0.30
CA PRO A 387 -31.25 9.81 1.04
C PRO A 387 -32.08 9.12 2.12
N GLY A 388 -31.43 8.71 3.23
CA GLY A 388 -32.06 7.99 4.33
C GLY A 388 -32.41 6.53 4.04
N GLU A 389 -32.10 6.01 2.85
CA GLU A 389 -32.23 4.58 2.56
C GLU A 389 -31.26 3.79 3.43
N LYS A 390 -31.74 2.69 4.00
CA LYS A 390 -30.89 1.73 4.70
C LYS A 390 -30.42 0.66 3.73
N ILE A 391 -29.11 0.59 3.53
CA ILE A 391 -28.49 -0.45 2.72
C ILE A 391 -27.93 -1.51 3.66
N THR A 392 -28.35 -2.74 3.44
CA THR A 392 -27.82 -3.92 4.12
C THR A 392 -27.10 -4.80 3.12
N GLY A 393 -26.08 -5.48 3.60
CA GLY A 393 -25.30 -6.40 2.79
C GLY A 393 -24.38 -7.24 3.64
N LYS A 394 -23.51 -7.96 2.95
CA LYS A 394 -22.60 -8.94 3.55
C LYS A 394 -21.23 -8.81 2.92
N LEU A 395 -20.20 -8.71 3.76
CA LEU A 395 -18.80 -8.72 3.38
C LEU A 395 -18.19 -10.06 3.77
N ASP A 396 -17.51 -10.70 2.82
CA ASP A 396 -16.69 -11.88 3.04
C ASP A 396 -15.24 -11.51 2.71
N CYS A 397 -14.31 -11.78 3.63
CA CYS A 397 -12.89 -11.49 3.46
C CYS A 397 -12.10 -12.75 3.81
N ARG A 398 -11.24 -13.19 2.88
CA ARG A 398 -10.44 -14.41 3.03
C ARG A 398 -9.07 -14.22 2.45
N ARG A 399 -8.10 -14.97 2.95
CA ARG A 399 -6.78 -15.09 2.31
C ARG A 399 -6.88 -15.95 1.06
N ASP A 400 -6.09 -15.63 0.04
CA ASP A 400 -5.95 -16.51 -1.11
C ASP A 400 -5.23 -17.80 -0.69
N ALA A 401 -5.76 -18.95 -1.11
CA ALA A 401 -5.24 -20.26 -0.68
C ALA A 401 -3.84 -20.56 -1.24
N ARG A 402 -3.46 -19.95 -2.37
CA ARG A 402 -2.14 -20.10 -3.00
C ARG A 402 -1.22 -18.97 -2.58
N ARG A 403 -1.74 -17.75 -2.47
CA ARG A 403 -0.99 -16.53 -2.16
C ARG A 403 -1.49 -15.95 -0.83
N GLN A 404 -1.09 -16.55 0.27
CA GLN A 404 -1.63 -16.27 1.61
C GLN A 404 -1.47 -14.83 2.11
N ARG A 405 -0.62 -14.02 1.47
CA ARG A 405 -0.45 -12.59 1.76
C ARG A 405 -1.48 -11.70 1.07
N GLU A 406 -2.18 -12.24 0.07
CA GLU A 406 -3.24 -11.56 -0.67
C GLU A 406 -4.62 -11.81 -0.03
N LEU A 407 -5.53 -10.86 -0.25
CA LEU A 407 -6.91 -10.96 0.23
C LEU A 407 -7.90 -11.01 -0.94
N LEU A 408 -8.87 -11.90 -0.80
CA LEU A 408 -10.08 -11.98 -1.60
C LEU A 408 -11.22 -11.38 -0.79
N VAL A 409 -11.84 -10.34 -1.31
CA VAL A 409 -12.97 -9.66 -0.66
C VAL A 409 -14.19 -9.77 -1.56
N ALA A 410 -15.32 -10.20 -1.00
CA ALA A 410 -16.60 -10.21 -1.69
C ALA A 410 -17.62 -9.38 -0.93
N ILE A 411 -18.22 -8.40 -1.62
CA ILE A 411 -19.27 -7.54 -1.08
C ILE A 411 -20.59 -7.93 -1.77
N THR A 412 -21.58 -8.36 -1.00
CA THR A 412 -22.89 -8.77 -1.50
C THR A 412 -23.97 -7.82 -1.01
N LEU A 413 -24.73 -7.23 -1.93
CA LEU A 413 -25.91 -6.41 -1.64
C LEU A 413 -26.89 -6.46 -2.82
N ARG A 414 -28.19 -6.32 -2.55
CA ARG A 414 -29.27 -6.34 -3.57
C ARG A 414 -29.17 -7.53 -4.55
N ASP A 415 -28.91 -8.73 -4.02
CA ASP A 415 -28.73 -9.98 -4.78
C ASP A 415 -27.56 -9.98 -5.79
N GLN A 416 -26.63 -9.02 -5.68
CA GLN A 416 -25.41 -8.96 -6.47
C GLN A 416 -24.19 -9.14 -5.58
N THR A 417 -23.19 -9.87 -6.08
CA THR A 417 -21.91 -10.08 -5.41
C THR A 417 -20.79 -9.49 -6.25
N TYR A 418 -20.04 -8.57 -5.68
CA TYR A 418 -18.85 -7.96 -6.24
C TYR A 418 -17.62 -8.61 -5.60
N GLN A 419 -16.67 -9.04 -6.42
CA GLN A 419 -15.47 -9.74 -5.95
C GLN A 419 -14.23 -8.91 -6.27
N TYR A 420 -13.34 -8.83 -5.30
CA TYR A 420 -12.16 -8.02 -5.32
C TYR A 420 -10.93 -8.82 -4.91
N CYS A 421 -9.80 -8.54 -5.56
CA CYS A 421 -8.49 -9.03 -5.19
C CYS A 421 -7.65 -7.85 -4.69
N LEU A 422 -7.07 -8.01 -3.51
CA LEU A 422 -6.03 -7.14 -2.98
C LEU A 422 -4.73 -7.95 -2.99
N SER A 423 -3.88 -7.67 -3.97
CA SER A 423 -2.64 -8.39 -4.27
C SER A 423 -1.42 -7.50 -4.22
#